data_AF-A0A3D0W7K0-F1
#
_entry.id   AF-A0A3D0W7K0-F1
#
_cell.length_a   1.000
_cell.length_b   1.000
_cell.length_c   1.000
_cell.angle_alpha   90.00
_cell.angle_beta   90.00
_cell.angle_gamma   90.00
#
_symmetry.space_group_name_H-M   'P 1'
#
loop_
_entity.id
_entity.type
_entity.pdbx_description
1 polymer ?
#
loop_
_entity_poly.entity_id
_entity_poly.type
_entity_poly.pdbx_seq_one_letter_code
_entity_poly.pdbx_strand_id
1 'polypeptide(L)'
;MENILILGSTGSIGCNALQVIKLHKEKYKVFALTANKNVDLLTEQCLEFEPRYAVALNDDANQKLKKNLFLSNSKTIVLESVESLDWLASHIDTSTVISAIVGAAGLKPTMAAANSGKKILLANKETLVMAGELFVKAINHSKSTLIPIDSEHNAILQVLPQNKKLNYKSNGV
;
A
#
# COMPACT_ATOMS: atom_id res chain seq x y z
N MET A 1 8.24 11.63 -10.31
CA MET A 1 7.20 10.61 -10.48
C MET A 1 7.31 9.65 -9.31
N GLU A 2 6.31 9.59 -8.43
CA GLU A 2 6.25 8.62 -7.33
C GLU A 2 5.58 7.33 -7.82
N ASN A 3 6.25 6.20 -7.58
CA ASN A 3 5.72 4.88 -7.91
C ASN A 3 4.95 4.31 -6.72
N ILE A 4 3.67 4.05 -6.93
CA ILE A 4 2.72 3.69 -5.88
C ILE A 4 2.39 2.19 -5.96
N LEU A 5 2.61 1.48 -4.86
CA LEU A 5 2.01 0.17 -4.60
C LEU A 5 0.72 0.36 -3.80
N ILE A 6 -0.37 -0.26 -4.23
CA ILE A 6 -1.62 -0.26 -3.48
C ILE A 6 -1.92 -1.68 -3.00
N LEU A 7 -1.77 -1.89 -1.69
CA LEU A 7 -2.13 -3.12 -1.02
C LEU A 7 -3.64 -3.09 -0.73
N GLY A 8 -4.44 -3.87 -1.47
CA GLY A 8 -5.91 -3.85 -1.34
C GLY A 8 -6.59 -2.79 -2.21
N SER A 9 -6.27 -2.74 -3.50
CA SER A 9 -6.75 -1.74 -4.47
C SER A 9 -8.26 -1.78 -4.72
N THR A 10 -8.90 -2.94 -4.53
CA THR A 10 -10.35 -3.12 -4.77
C THR A 10 -11.22 -2.80 -3.54
N GLY A 11 -10.61 -2.43 -2.41
CA GLY A 11 -11.33 -1.93 -1.25
C GLY A 11 -11.62 -0.44 -1.37
N SER A 12 -12.47 0.10 -0.48
CA SER A 12 -12.86 1.52 -0.48
C SER A 12 -11.67 2.49 -0.54
N ILE A 13 -10.67 2.29 0.34
CA ILE A 13 -9.46 3.13 0.37
C ILE A 13 -8.64 2.98 -0.92
N GLY A 14 -8.49 1.77 -1.44
CA GLY A 14 -7.77 1.52 -2.68
C GLY A 14 -8.41 2.20 -3.89
N CYS A 15 -9.73 2.08 -4.02
CA CYS A 15 -10.50 2.75 -5.07
C CYS A 15 -10.39 4.27 -4.98
N ASN A 16 -10.53 4.83 -3.78
CA ASN A 16 -10.39 6.28 -3.57
C ASN A 16 -8.97 6.77 -3.88
N ALA A 17 -7.94 6.01 -3.50
CA ALA A 17 -6.56 6.33 -3.83
C ALA A 17 -6.33 6.33 -5.35
N LEU A 18 -6.89 5.37 -6.08
CA LEU A 18 -6.82 5.32 -7.54
C LEU A 18 -7.52 6.51 -8.20
N GLN A 19 -8.65 6.97 -7.66
CA GLN A 19 -9.31 8.19 -8.14
C GLN A 19 -8.40 9.43 -7.99
N VAL A 20 -7.69 9.56 -6.87
CA VAL A 20 -6.73 10.66 -6.67
C VAL A 20 -5.54 10.54 -7.63
N ILE A 21 -5.00 9.33 -7.81
CA ILE A 21 -3.90 9.08 -8.77
C ILE A 21 -4.33 9.42 -10.20
N LYS A 22 -5.57 9.10 -10.57
CA LYS A 22 -6.14 9.41 -11.90
C LYS A 22 -6.17 10.92 -12.19
N LEU A 23 -6.39 11.75 -11.16
CA LEU A 23 -6.37 13.22 -11.28
C LEU A 23 -4.96 13.82 -11.33
N HIS A 24 -3.93 13.06 -10.95
CA HIS A 24 -2.56 13.54 -10.77
C HIS A 24 -1.51 12.61 -11.42
N LYS A 25 -1.77 12.16 -12.65
CA LYS A 25 -0.92 11.22 -13.41
C LYS A 25 0.49 11.76 -13.70
N GLU A 26 0.68 13.09 -13.64
CA GLU A 26 1.98 13.74 -13.79
C GLU A 26 2.90 13.56 -12.56
N LYS A 27 2.31 13.26 -11.41
CA LYS A 27 3.03 13.05 -10.14
C LYS A 27 3.12 11.60 -9.76
N TYR A 28 2.05 10.83 -9.99
CA TYR A 28 1.90 9.47 -9.48
C TYR A 28 1.76 8.46 -10.61
N LYS A 29 2.45 7.33 -10.46
CA LYS A 29 2.33 6.18 -11.32
C LYS A 29 2.01 4.95 -10.48
N VAL A 30 1.01 4.18 -10.90
CA VAL A 30 0.72 2.89 -10.26
C VAL A 30 1.80 1.90 -10.68
N PHE A 31 2.58 1.44 -9.70
CA PHE A 31 3.60 0.43 -9.90
C PHE A 31 3.00 -0.98 -9.81
N ALA A 32 2.18 -1.20 -8.79
CA ALA A 32 1.55 -2.49 -8.55
C ALA A 32 0.21 -2.38 -7.82
N LEU A 33 -0.70 -3.30 -8.14
CA LEU A 33 -2.03 -3.40 -7.52
C LEU A 33 -2.23 -4.79 -6.92
N THR A 34 -2.84 -4.84 -5.74
CA THR A 34 -3.13 -6.13 -5.10
C THR A 34 -4.57 -6.18 -4.60
N ALA A 35 -5.20 -7.34 -4.71
CA ALA A 35 -6.55 -7.58 -4.20
C ALA A 35 -6.65 -8.98 -3.58
N ASN A 36 -7.78 -9.30 -2.95
CA ASN A 36 -8.05 -10.65 -2.48
C ASN A 36 -8.84 -11.47 -3.52
N LYS A 37 -10.16 -11.22 -3.62
CA LYS A 37 -11.08 -12.02 -4.45
C LYS A 37 -11.76 -11.26 -5.60
N ASN A 38 -11.77 -9.92 -5.56
CA ASN A 38 -12.49 -9.10 -6.55
C ASN A 38 -11.66 -8.95 -7.84
N VAL A 39 -11.61 -10.02 -8.64
CA VAL A 39 -10.79 -10.10 -9.86
C VAL A 39 -11.27 -9.15 -10.95
N ASP A 40 -12.59 -9.00 -11.10
CA ASP A 40 -13.15 -8.23 -12.20
C ASP A 40 -12.74 -6.76 -12.05
N LEU A 41 -12.93 -6.19 -10.85
CA LEU A 41 -12.47 -4.84 -10.56
C LEU A 41 -10.95 -4.71 -10.62
N LEU A 42 -10.18 -5.69 -10.11
CA LEU A 42 -8.72 -5.64 -10.23
C LEU A 42 -8.27 -5.66 -11.70
N THR A 43 -8.94 -6.43 -12.55
CA THR A 43 -8.68 -6.48 -14.00
C THR A 43 -8.93 -5.10 -14.62
N GLU A 44 -10.08 -4.49 -14.37
CA GLU A 44 -10.41 -3.14 -14.84
C GLU A 44 -9.36 -2.12 -14.41
N GLN A 45 -8.96 -2.14 -13.13
CA GLN A 45 -7.91 -1.27 -12.60
C GLN A 45 -6.56 -1.51 -13.29
N CYS A 46 -6.20 -2.77 -13.59
CA CYS A 46 -4.95 -3.06 -14.30
C CYS A 46 -4.97 -2.56 -15.74
N LEU A 47 -6.12 -2.63 -16.43
CA LEU A 47 -6.25 -2.11 -17.79
C LEU A 47 -6.24 -0.59 -17.83
N GLU A 48 -6.80 0.08 -16.83
CA GLU A 48 -6.82 1.55 -16.77
C GLU A 48 -5.46 2.15 -16.37
N PHE A 49 -4.77 1.55 -15.40
CA PHE A 49 -3.56 2.13 -14.80
C PHE A 49 -2.27 1.48 -15.31
N GLU A 50 -2.37 0.39 -16.08
CA GLU A 50 -1.24 -0.37 -16.66
C GLU A 50 -0.08 -0.59 -15.67
N PRO A 51 -0.34 -1.15 -14.47
CA PRO A 51 0.71 -1.38 -13.49
C PRO A 51 1.70 -2.42 -14.02
N ARG A 52 2.94 -2.36 -13.53
CA ARG A 52 3.96 -3.36 -13.87
C ARG A 52 3.60 -4.72 -13.30
N TYR A 53 3.06 -4.75 -12.08
CA TYR A 53 2.69 -5.98 -11.37
C TYR A 53 1.26 -5.95 -10.86
N ALA A 54 0.62 -7.12 -10.81
CA ALA A 54 -0.65 -7.30 -10.11
C ALA A 54 -0.69 -8.65 -9.40
N VAL A 55 -1.43 -8.72 -8.28
CA VAL A 55 -1.58 -9.97 -7.51
C VAL A 55 -2.98 -10.05 -6.92
N ALA A 56 -3.69 -11.15 -7.16
CA ALA A 56 -4.83 -11.54 -6.35
C ALA A 56 -4.38 -12.60 -5.32
N LEU A 57 -4.69 -12.41 -4.05
CA LEU A 57 -4.23 -13.31 -2.97
C LEU A 57 -4.96 -14.65 -2.92
N ASN A 58 -6.11 -14.77 -3.58
CA ASN A 58 -6.79 -16.03 -3.74
C ASN A 58 -6.35 -16.69 -5.07
N ASP A 59 -5.95 -17.96 -5.02
CA ASP A 59 -5.37 -18.65 -6.19
C ASP A 59 -6.31 -18.69 -7.39
N ASP A 60 -7.58 -19.06 -7.18
CA ASP A 60 -8.59 -19.07 -8.25
C ASP A 60 -8.78 -17.67 -8.85
N ALA A 61 -8.79 -16.65 -7.99
CA ALA A 61 -8.88 -15.26 -8.39
C ALA A 61 -7.65 -14.85 -9.23
N ASN A 62 -6.46 -15.29 -8.84
CA ASN A 62 -5.21 -14.95 -9.49
C ASN A 62 -5.06 -15.61 -10.86
N GLN A 63 -5.50 -16.86 -11.00
CA GLN A 63 -5.57 -17.55 -12.27
C GLN A 63 -6.54 -16.85 -13.24
N LYS A 64 -7.71 -16.43 -12.74
CA LYS A 64 -8.67 -15.64 -13.53
C LYS A 64 -8.08 -14.30 -13.95
N LEU A 65 -7.40 -13.59 -13.04
CA LEU A 65 -6.72 -12.33 -13.34
C LEU A 65 -5.70 -12.50 -14.48
N LYS A 66 -4.83 -13.52 -14.38
CA LYS A 66 -3.83 -13.84 -15.41
C LYS A 66 -4.48 -14.10 -16.77
N LYS A 67 -5.57 -14.88 -16.80
CA LYS A 67 -6.34 -15.14 -18.02
C LYS A 67 -6.95 -13.86 -18.61
N ASN A 68 -7.61 -13.05 -17.78
CA ASN A 68 -8.29 -11.82 -18.25
C ASN A 68 -7.30 -10.81 -18.82
N LEU A 69 -6.16 -10.61 -18.15
CA LEU A 69 -5.11 -9.70 -18.60
C LEU A 69 -4.43 -10.19 -19.88
N PHE A 70 -4.22 -11.50 -20.00
CA PHE A 70 -3.71 -12.11 -21.24
C PHE A 70 -4.67 -11.88 -22.42
N LEU A 71 -5.97 -12.15 -22.24
CA LEU A 71 -6.98 -11.93 -23.29
C LEU A 71 -7.12 -10.45 -23.69
N SER A 72 -6.80 -9.53 -22.76
CA SER A 72 -6.84 -8.08 -22.99
C SER A 72 -5.52 -7.51 -23.51
N ASN A 73 -4.52 -8.37 -23.82
CA ASN A 73 -3.19 -7.98 -24.28
C ASN A 73 -2.46 -7.00 -23.33
N SER A 74 -2.71 -7.13 -22.02
CA SER A 74 -2.05 -6.31 -21.01
C SER A 74 -0.60 -6.76 -20.80
N LYS A 75 0.28 -5.80 -20.49
CA LYS A 75 1.69 -6.02 -20.15
C LYS A 75 1.93 -6.26 -18.66
N THR A 76 0.89 -6.17 -17.84
CA THR A 76 0.97 -6.38 -16.39
C THR A 76 1.37 -7.80 -16.06
N ILE A 77 2.40 -7.97 -15.22
CA ILE A 77 2.88 -9.27 -14.78
C ILE A 77 2.10 -9.70 -13.53
N VAL A 78 1.40 -10.83 -13.62
CA VAL A 78 0.68 -11.41 -12.48
C VAL A 78 1.62 -12.30 -11.67
N LEU A 79 1.85 -11.97 -10.39
CA LEU A 79 2.69 -12.78 -9.50
C LEU A 79 1.86 -13.86 -8.79
N GLU A 80 2.46 -15.00 -8.47
CA GLU A 80 1.72 -16.22 -8.09
C GLU A 80 1.57 -16.48 -6.59
N SER A 81 2.32 -15.80 -5.71
CA SER A 81 2.29 -16.12 -4.27
C SER A 81 2.04 -14.91 -3.36
N VAL A 82 1.55 -15.17 -2.14
CA VAL A 82 1.29 -14.15 -1.11
C VAL A 82 2.58 -13.45 -0.67
N GLU A 83 3.71 -14.16 -0.67
CA GLU A 83 5.05 -13.62 -0.42
C GLU A 83 5.43 -12.53 -1.41
N SER A 84 4.77 -12.47 -2.58
CA SER A 84 4.93 -11.39 -3.55
C SER A 84 4.55 -10.02 -2.97
N LEU A 85 3.66 -9.95 -1.97
CA LEU A 85 3.30 -8.68 -1.35
C LEU A 85 4.49 -8.03 -0.65
N ASP A 86 5.26 -8.81 0.10
CA ASP A 86 6.43 -8.33 0.84
C ASP A 86 7.53 -7.88 -0.13
N TRP A 87 7.72 -8.65 -1.22
CA TRP A 87 8.63 -8.30 -2.31
C TRP A 87 8.20 -7.00 -3.01
N LEU A 88 6.92 -6.84 -3.36
CA LEU A 88 6.40 -5.61 -3.96
C LEU A 88 6.57 -4.40 -3.04
N ALA A 89 6.30 -4.58 -1.75
CA ALA A 89 6.40 -3.54 -0.73
C ALA A 89 7.84 -3.08 -0.49
N SER A 90 8.81 -3.99 -0.61
CA SER A 90 10.23 -3.71 -0.48
C SER A 90 10.92 -3.35 -1.80
N HIS A 91 10.26 -3.57 -2.94
CA HIS A 91 10.84 -3.41 -4.28
C HIS A 91 11.51 -2.05 -4.49
N ILE A 92 12.67 -2.02 -5.17
CA ILE A 92 13.45 -0.80 -5.38
C ILE A 92 12.64 0.31 -6.06
N ASP A 93 11.85 -0.05 -7.07
CA ASP A 93 11.00 0.88 -7.81
C ASP A 93 9.77 1.35 -7.01
N THR A 94 9.37 0.70 -5.92
CA THR A 94 8.26 1.15 -5.09
C THR A 94 8.72 2.32 -4.23
N SER A 95 8.10 3.49 -4.38
CA SER A 95 8.41 4.68 -3.56
C SER A 95 7.46 4.79 -2.37
N THR A 96 6.17 4.61 -2.64
CA THR A 96 5.09 4.79 -1.68
C THR A 96 4.20 3.54 -1.65
N VAL A 97 3.84 3.09 -0.46
CA VAL A 97 2.97 1.93 -0.22
C VAL A 97 1.70 2.42 0.46
N ILE A 98 0.56 2.20 -0.18
CA ILE A 98 -0.76 2.41 0.41
C ILE A 98 -1.20 1.09 1.04
N SER A 99 -1.17 1.02 2.36
CA SER A 99 -1.57 -0.16 3.12
C SER A 99 -3.06 -0.08 3.46
N ALA A 100 -3.88 -0.67 2.58
CA ALA A 100 -5.34 -0.67 2.66
C ALA A 100 -5.95 -2.09 2.84
N ILE A 101 -5.12 -3.12 3.02
CA ILE A 101 -5.59 -4.46 3.40
C ILE A 101 -6.13 -4.39 4.83
N VAL A 102 -7.31 -4.94 5.08
CA VAL A 102 -7.94 -4.98 6.41
C VAL A 102 -7.39 -6.13 7.26
N GLY A 103 -7.25 -5.91 8.57
CA GLY A 103 -6.81 -6.93 9.53
C GLY A 103 -5.32 -7.30 9.42
N ALA A 104 -4.97 -8.47 9.97
CA ALA A 104 -3.58 -8.90 10.12
C ALA A 104 -2.86 -9.24 8.80
N ALA A 105 -3.61 -9.47 7.71
CA ALA A 105 -3.04 -9.81 6.41
C ALA A 105 -2.17 -8.68 5.83
N GLY A 106 -2.42 -7.42 6.21
CA GLY A 106 -1.62 -6.27 5.79
C GLY A 106 -0.30 -6.12 6.56
N LEU A 107 -0.12 -6.83 7.67
CA LEU A 107 0.98 -6.58 8.59
C LEU A 107 2.36 -6.85 7.98
N LYS A 108 2.57 -8.05 7.45
CA LYS A 108 3.83 -8.47 6.84
C LYS A 108 4.29 -7.54 5.72
N PRO A 109 3.45 -7.22 4.71
CA PRO A 109 3.90 -6.35 3.62
C PRO A 109 4.09 -4.90 4.08
N THR A 110 3.31 -4.43 5.06
CA THR A 110 3.54 -3.09 5.64
C THR A 110 4.86 -3.05 6.41
N MET A 111 5.22 -4.11 7.13
CA MET A 111 6.51 -4.22 7.80
C MET A 111 7.67 -4.31 6.80
N ALA A 112 7.50 -5.02 5.69
CA ALA A 112 8.49 -5.06 4.61
C ALA A 112 8.74 -3.67 4.01
N ALA A 113 7.68 -2.88 3.78
CA ALA A 113 7.79 -1.49 3.38
C ALA A 113 8.53 -0.64 4.42
N ALA A 114 8.21 -0.83 5.71
CA ALA A 114 8.84 -0.10 6.80
C ALA A 114 10.32 -0.40 6.87
N ASN A 115 10.72 -1.67 6.87
CA ASN A 115 12.12 -2.08 6.87
C ASN A 115 12.91 -1.55 5.66
N SER A 116 12.23 -1.33 4.53
CA SER A 116 12.83 -0.87 3.28
C SER A 116 12.85 0.66 3.12
N GLY A 117 12.52 1.42 4.17
CA GLY A 117 12.62 2.88 4.14
C GLY A 117 11.56 3.58 3.29
N LYS A 118 10.44 2.91 2.97
CA LYS A 118 9.41 3.45 2.06
C LYS A 118 8.55 4.52 2.72
N LYS A 119 7.80 5.27 1.91
CA LYS A 119 6.69 6.09 2.40
C LYS A 119 5.45 5.22 2.53
N ILE A 120 4.85 5.14 3.70
CA ILE A 120 3.73 4.25 4.01
C ILE A 120 2.51 5.09 4.34
N LEU A 121 1.47 4.96 3.52
CA LEU A 121 0.14 5.51 3.81
C LEU A 121 -0.68 4.41 4.48
N LEU A 122 -0.86 4.51 5.79
CA LEU A 122 -1.48 3.45 6.60
C LEU A 122 -2.96 3.75 6.84
N ALA A 123 -3.84 2.93 6.26
CA ALA A 123 -5.28 2.97 6.54
C ALA A 123 -5.69 1.93 7.61
N ASN A 124 -4.91 0.86 7.74
CA ASN A 124 -5.18 -0.22 8.68
C ASN A 124 -4.62 0.13 10.08
N LYS A 125 -5.52 0.42 11.02
CA LYS A 125 -5.17 0.71 12.42
C LYS A 125 -4.71 -0.55 13.17
N GLU A 126 -5.20 -1.73 12.79
CA GLU A 126 -4.89 -3.00 13.44
C GLU A 126 -3.38 -3.32 13.38
N THR A 127 -2.70 -2.92 12.31
CA THR A 127 -1.25 -3.08 12.13
C THR A 127 -0.47 -2.33 13.20
N LEU A 128 -0.88 -1.11 13.51
CA LEU A 128 -0.28 -0.32 14.59
C LEU A 128 -0.57 -0.94 15.95
N VAL A 129 -1.80 -1.42 16.17
CA VAL A 129 -2.21 -2.06 17.43
C VAL A 129 -1.45 -3.36 17.68
N MET A 130 -1.25 -4.19 16.64
CA MET A 130 -0.61 -5.51 16.79
C MET A 130 0.90 -5.45 16.86
N ALA A 131 1.56 -4.64 16.01
CA ALA A 131 3.02 -4.60 15.95
C ALA A 131 3.65 -3.44 16.71
N GLY A 132 2.86 -2.42 17.09
CA GLY A 132 3.23 -1.31 17.98
C GLY A 132 4.70 -0.93 17.93
N GLU A 133 5.45 -1.34 18.97
CA GLU A 133 6.85 -1.02 19.16
C GLU A 133 7.78 -1.57 18.06
N LEU A 134 7.51 -2.78 17.54
CA LEU A 134 8.32 -3.36 16.45
C LEU A 134 8.18 -2.55 15.17
N PHE A 135 6.97 -2.09 14.87
CA PHE A 135 6.71 -1.27 13.68
C PHE A 135 7.39 0.11 13.82
N VAL A 136 7.30 0.73 14.99
CA VAL A 136 7.99 2.00 15.28
C VAL A 136 9.51 1.85 15.22
N LYS A 137 10.07 0.76 15.74
CA LYS A 137 11.50 0.45 15.63
C LYS A 137 11.94 0.31 14.18
N ALA A 138 11.18 -0.43 13.37
CA ALA A 138 11.44 -0.57 11.94
C ALA A 138 11.45 0.79 11.25
N ILE A 139 10.46 1.65 11.55
CA ILE A 139 10.37 2.99 10.97
C ILE A 139 11.58 3.86 11.30
N ASN A 140 11.95 3.90 12.58
CA ASN A 140 13.08 4.71 13.05
C ASN A 140 14.41 4.22 12.48
N HIS A 141 14.60 2.91 12.38
CA HIS A 141 15.84 2.32 11.87
C HIS A 141 16.01 2.57 10.37
N SER A 142 14.96 2.38 9.57
CA SER A 142 15.01 2.52 8.11
C SER A 142 14.83 3.95 7.61
N LYS A 143 14.41 4.88 8.50
CA LYS A 143 13.96 6.24 8.15
C LYS A 143 12.77 6.24 7.17
N SER A 144 11.93 5.20 7.23
CA SER A 144 10.66 5.20 6.50
C SER A 144 9.75 6.32 7.02
N THR A 145 8.80 6.72 6.18
CA THR A 145 7.83 7.76 6.55
C THR A 145 6.47 7.11 6.74
N LEU A 146 5.85 7.29 7.91
CA LEU A 146 4.50 6.81 8.18
C LEU A 146 3.50 7.97 8.13
N ILE A 147 2.47 7.84 7.31
CA ILE A 147 1.36 8.80 7.22
C ILE A 147 0.06 8.04 7.47
N PRO A 148 -0.63 8.28 8.60
CA PRO A 148 -1.97 7.72 8.81
C PRO A 148 -2.96 8.37 7.84
N ILE A 149 -3.75 7.53 7.15
CA ILE A 149 -4.83 7.98 6.25
C ILE A 149 -6.21 7.51 6.71
N ASP A 150 -6.29 6.83 7.85
CA ASP A 150 -7.54 6.56 8.56
C ASP A 150 -8.21 7.88 8.99
N SER A 151 -9.54 7.97 8.91
CA SER A 151 -10.25 9.24 8.95
C SER A 151 -10.04 9.99 10.27
N GLU A 152 -10.09 9.31 11.42
CA GLU A 152 -9.87 9.94 12.72
C GLU A 152 -8.40 10.35 12.92
N HIS A 153 -7.47 9.46 12.56
CA HIS A 153 -6.03 9.69 12.75
C HIS A 153 -5.48 10.78 11.82
N ASN A 154 -5.95 10.83 10.58
CA ASN A 154 -5.59 11.85 9.60
C ASN A 154 -6.15 13.22 10.00
N ALA A 155 -7.37 13.29 10.55
CA ALA A 155 -7.93 14.53 11.09
C ALA A 155 -7.05 15.11 12.22
N ILE A 156 -6.58 14.25 13.14
CA ILE A 156 -5.64 14.66 14.19
C ILE A 156 -4.32 15.16 13.58
N LEU A 157 -3.76 14.45 12.60
CA LEU A 157 -2.51 14.86 11.94
C LEU A 157 -2.62 16.25 11.29
N GLN A 158 -3.76 16.56 10.66
CA GLN A 158 -3.98 17.83 9.98
C GLN A 158 -4.06 19.03 10.92
N VAL A 159 -4.50 18.82 12.17
CA VAL A 159 -4.58 19.90 13.18
C VAL A 159 -3.32 20.02 14.04
N LEU A 160 -2.41 19.05 13.97
CA LEU A 160 -1.12 19.13 14.65
C LEU A 160 -0.19 20.11 13.93
N PRO A 161 0.63 20.89 14.68
CA PRO A 161 1.59 21.79 14.07
C PRO A 161 2.62 20.98 13.27
N GLN A 162 2.68 21.21 11.95
CA GLN A 162 3.57 20.49 11.03
C GLN A 162 5.06 20.74 11.30
N ASN A 163 5.38 21.76 12.11
CA ASN A 163 6.74 22.10 12.55
C ASN A 163 7.00 21.64 13.99
N LYS A 164 7.14 20.33 14.25
CA LYS A 164 7.85 19.87 15.44
C LYS A 164 8.68 18.62 15.15
N LYS A 165 10.01 18.78 15.17
CA LYS A 165 10.87 17.80 15.84
C LYS A 165 10.30 17.64 17.24
N LEU A 166 9.49 16.60 17.47
CA LEU A 166 9.01 16.26 18.79
C LEU A 166 10.21 15.76 19.60
N ASN A 167 10.95 16.69 20.19
CA ASN A 167 11.85 16.41 21.29
C ASN A 167 10.98 15.95 22.46
N TYR A 168 10.71 14.65 22.55
CA TYR A 168 10.25 14.03 23.78
C TYR A 168 11.40 14.06 24.78
N LYS A 169 11.68 15.23 25.37
CA LYS A 169 12.26 15.24 26.71
C LYS A 169 11.11 14.92 27.65
N SER A 170 11.20 13.73 28.21
CA SER A 170 10.50 13.26 29.41
C SER A 170 9.99 14.41 30.26
N ASN A 171 8.69 14.64 30.23
CA ASN A 171 7.96 15.19 31.36
C ASN A 171 6.61 14.48 31.33
N GLY A 172 6.48 13.54 32.25
CA GLY A 172 5.29 12.72 32.40
C GLY A 172 4.06 13.58 32.65
N VAL A 173 2.94 13.04 32.18
CA VAL A 173 1.73 12.87 32.97
C VAL A 173 1.36 11.39 32.83
#